data_AF-A0A7W3WRU6-F1
#
_entry.id   AF-A0A7W3WRU6-F1
#
_cell.length_a   1.000
_cell.length_b   1.000
_cell.length_c   1.000
_cell.angle_alpha   90.00
_cell.angle_beta   90.00
_cell.angle_gamma   90.00
#
_symmetry.space_group_name_H-M   'P 1'
#
loop_
_entity.id
_entity.type
_entity.pdbx_description
1 polymer ?
#
loop_
_entity_poly.entity_id
_entity_poly.type
_entity_poly.pdbx_seq_one_letter_code
_entity_poly.pdbx_strand_id
1 'polypeptide(L)'
;RVRLLPRRVPSDEIPKGFEHPDQGIAIGLDEAALAPVYLNFETDPFLLVLGDTESGKTATIRLLVKQLTEYYQPDEAKFAVCDFRRTLLETVPDDYLVEYAPLAAALEAQADGIRQLMEKRAPQADITPQQLRDRSWWSGPRLFVVVDDFDLVATSAGNPLDQLVEHLPYARDIGIRFIIARNTAGASRAMYEPFLTRMKELGAQGIVLSGDPSESDLIGNVTP
;
A
#
# COMPACT_ATOMS: atom_id res chain seq x y z
N ARG A 1 -31.49 -9.81 19.14
CA ARG A 1 -30.12 -10.36 19.22
C ARG A 1 -29.19 -9.32 18.61
N VAL A 2 -28.25 -8.76 19.37
CA VAL A 2 -27.27 -7.80 18.84
C VAL A 2 -26.30 -8.58 17.94
N ARG A 3 -26.04 -8.07 16.73
CA ARG A 3 -25.00 -8.61 15.85
C ARG A 3 -23.69 -7.93 16.24
N LEU A 4 -22.66 -8.73 16.52
CA LEU A 4 -21.32 -8.25 16.87
C LEU A 4 -20.38 -8.52 15.70
N LEU A 5 -19.27 -7.80 15.64
CA LEU A 5 -18.21 -8.09 14.69
C LEU A 5 -17.73 -9.54 14.90
N PRO A 6 -17.69 -10.38 13.86
CA PRO A 6 -17.27 -11.77 14.01
C PRO A 6 -15.76 -11.83 14.24
N ARG A 7 -15.29 -12.88 14.92
CA ARG A 7 -13.85 -13.10 15.17
C ARG A 7 -13.06 -13.39 13.89
N ARG A 8 -13.74 -13.82 12.84
CA ARG A 8 -13.19 -14.08 11.51
C ARG A 8 -14.23 -13.65 10.49
N VAL A 9 -13.79 -12.89 9.51
CA VAL A 9 -14.57 -12.56 8.32
C VAL A 9 -13.90 -13.32 7.16
N PRO A 10 -14.53 -14.36 6.61
CA PRO A 10 -14.06 -14.99 5.38
C PRO A 10 -14.02 -14.00 4.23
N SER A 11 -12.99 -14.06 3.38
CA SER A 11 -12.81 -13.08 2.28
C SER A 11 -13.91 -13.18 1.21
N ASP A 12 -14.62 -14.30 1.14
CA ASP A 12 -15.77 -14.54 0.27
C ASP A 12 -17.10 -14.02 0.85
N GLU A 13 -17.11 -13.58 2.11
CA GLU A 13 -18.27 -12.93 2.75
C GLU A 13 -18.25 -11.40 2.64
N ILE A 14 -17.16 -10.83 2.10
CA ILE A 14 -17.10 -9.40 1.74
C ILE A 14 -17.18 -9.23 0.22
N PRO A 15 -17.58 -8.05 -0.28
CA PRO A 15 -17.64 -7.82 -1.71
C PRO A 15 -16.31 -8.12 -2.40
N LYS A 16 -16.40 -8.76 -3.57
CA LYS A 16 -15.22 -9.00 -4.42
C LYS A 16 -14.76 -7.70 -5.04
N GLY A 17 -13.49 -7.63 -5.43
CA GLY A 17 -12.87 -6.41 -5.94
C GLY A 17 -13.71 -5.71 -7.00
N PHE A 18 -14.25 -6.46 -7.97
CA PHE A 18 -15.02 -5.95 -9.10
C PHE A 18 -16.49 -5.57 -8.81
N GLU A 19 -17.04 -5.88 -7.63
CA GLU A 19 -18.48 -5.72 -7.38
C GLU A 19 -18.88 -4.25 -7.16
N HIS A 20 -18.00 -3.44 -6.56
CA HIS A 20 -18.25 -2.03 -6.25
C HIS A 20 -17.08 -1.12 -6.67
N PRO A 21 -16.80 -1.02 -7.99
CA PRO A 21 -15.64 -0.30 -8.53
C PRO A 21 -15.54 1.16 -8.06
N ASP A 22 -16.68 1.84 -7.92
CA ASP A 22 -16.73 3.25 -7.49
C ASP A 22 -16.35 3.45 -6.02
N GLN A 23 -16.46 2.40 -5.19
CA GLN A 23 -16.12 2.46 -3.76
C GLN A 23 -14.67 2.04 -3.49
N GLY A 24 -14.11 1.20 -4.37
CA GLY A 24 -12.75 0.68 -4.28
C GLY A 24 -12.71 -0.76 -3.79
N ILE A 25 -11.66 -1.09 -3.04
CA ILE A 25 -11.34 -2.46 -2.63
C ILE A 25 -11.86 -2.74 -1.23
N ALA A 26 -12.78 -3.70 -1.10
CA ALA A 26 -13.30 -4.11 0.20
C ALA A 26 -12.24 -4.83 1.05
N ILE A 27 -12.08 -4.41 2.30
CA ILE A 27 -11.07 -4.94 3.23
C ILE A 27 -11.64 -5.61 4.49
N GLY A 28 -12.93 -5.47 4.74
CA GLY A 28 -13.56 -5.98 5.96
C GLY A 28 -14.93 -5.36 6.20
N LEU A 29 -15.41 -5.44 7.45
CA LEU A 29 -16.69 -4.89 7.89
C LEU A 29 -16.47 -3.87 9.01
N ASP A 30 -17.30 -2.83 9.06
CA ASP A 30 -17.35 -1.93 10.22
C ASP A 30 -18.06 -2.57 11.42
N GLU A 31 -17.82 -2.03 12.62
CA GLU A 31 -18.53 -2.52 13.82
C GLU A 31 -19.97 -2.00 13.90
N ALA A 32 -20.22 -0.79 13.41
CA ALA A 32 -21.47 -0.07 13.63
C ALA A 32 -22.66 -0.69 12.85
N ALA A 33 -22.44 -1.04 11.59
CA ALA A 33 -23.47 -1.56 10.69
C ALA A 33 -23.18 -2.99 10.20
N LEU A 34 -21.97 -3.51 10.43
CA LEU A 34 -21.41 -4.67 9.73
C LEU A 34 -21.45 -4.44 8.21
N ALA A 35 -21.21 -3.21 7.79
CA ALA A 35 -21.14 -2.81 6.39
C ALA A 35 -19.71 -2.94 5.86
N PRO A 36 -19.51 -3.29 4.58
CA PRO A 36 -18.18 -3.35 4.00
C PRO A 36 -17.42 -2.02 4.09
N VAL A 37 -16.13 -2.10 4.41
CA VAL A 37 -15.19 -0.97 4.42
C VAL A 37 -14.28 -1.09 3.21
N TYR A 38 -14.05 0.02 2.53
CA TYR A 38 -13.31 0.07 1.26
C TYR A 38 -12.07 0.95 1.34
N LEU A 39 -11.05 0.60 0.57
CA LEU A 39 -9.89 1.42 0.27
C LEU A 39 -9.92 1.83 -1.21
N ASN A 40 -9.70 3.10 -1.51
CA ASN A 40 -9.74 3.58 -2.88
C ASN A 40 -8.37 4.11 -3.33
N PHE A 41 -7.67 3.28 -4.10
CA PHE A 41 -6.35 3.60 -4.65
C PHE A 41 -6.37 4.52 -5.88
N GLU A 42 -7.54 4.86 -6.42
CA GLU A 42 -7.68 5.89 -7.45
C GLU A 42 -7.76 7.29 -6.84
N THR A 43 -8.24 7.39 -5.59
CA THR A 43 -8.26 8.65 -4.84
C THR A 43 -6.99 8.85 -4.02
N ASP A 44 -6.51 7.82 -3.34
CA ASP A 44 -5.35 7.86 -2.44
C ASP A 44 -4.38 6.72 -2.75
N PRO A 45 -3.17 7.01 -3.26
CA PRO A 45 -2.22 5.98 -3.68
C PRO A 45 -1.47 5.32 -2.51
N PHE A 46 -1.71 5.73 -1.27
CA PHE A 46 -0.92 5.32 -0.11
C PHE A 46 -1.78 4.58 0.92
N LEU A 47 -1.29 3.42 1.36
CA LEU A 47 -1.84 2.67 2.48
C LEU A 47 -0.72 2.34 3.46
N LEU A 48 -0.95 2.63 4.73
CA LEU A 48 -0.10 2.24 5.84
C LEU A 48 -0.85 1.29 6.79
N VAL A 49 -0.30 0.09 6.97
CA VAL A 49 -0.83 -0.97 7.85
C VAL A 49 0.11 -1.14 9.03
N LEU A 50 -0.39 -0.86 10.23
CA LEU A 50 0.38 -0.88 11.47
C LEU A 50 -0.17 -1.96 12.39
N GLY A 51 0.72 -2.64 13.10
CA GLY A 51 0.34 -3.56 14.17
C GLY A 51 1.48 -4.45 14.60
N ASP A 52 1.36 -5.08 15.74
CA ASP A 52 2.38 -5.96 16.30
C ASP A 52 2.53 -7.26 15.49
N THR A 53 3.49 -8.08 15.88
CA THR A 53 3.63 -9.45 15.38
C THR A 53 2.30 -10.20 15.49
N GLU A 54 1.93 -10.96 14.45
CA GLU A 54 0.68 -11.75 14.38
C GLU A 54 -0.65 -10.96 14.42
N SER A 55 -0.61 -9.63 14.37
CA SER A 55 -1.82 -8.77 14.35
C SER A 55 -2.67 -8.88 13.08
N GLY A 56 -2.12 -9.45 11.99
CA GLY A 56 -2.82 -9.64 10.73
C GLY A 56 -2.29 -8.82 9.55
N LYS A 57 -1.20 -8.04 9.70
CA LYS A 57 -0.62 -7.21 8.61
C LYS A 57 -0.45 -7.95 7.28
N THR A 58 0.28 -9.06 7.29
CA THR A 58 0.48 -9.90 6.09
C THR A 58 -0.84 -10.45 5.56
N ALA A 59 -1.80 -10.80 6.43
CA ALA A 59 -3.12 -11.26 5.99
C ALA A 59 -3.90 -10.14 5.27
N THR A 60 -3.80 -8.90 5.75
CA THR A 60 -4.35 -7.71 5.08
C THR A 60 -3.71 -7.52 3.70
N ILE A 61 -2.38 -7.64 3.58
CA ILE A 61 -1.70 -7.56 2.28
C ILE A 61 -2.18 -8.66 1.34
N ARG A 62 -2.25 -9.92 1.79
CA ARG A 62 -2.73 -11.04 0.96
C ARG A 62 -4.18 -10.81 0.48
N LEU A 63 -5.04 -10.30 1.35
CA LEU A 63 -6.41 -9.92 0.98
C LEU A 63 -6.42 -8.84 -0.09
N LEU A 64 -5.62 -7.78 0.07
CA LEU A 64 -5.53 -6.70 -0.90
C LEU A 64 -5.03 -7.18 -2.25
N VAL A 65 -3.98 -8.01 -2.28
CA VAL A 65 -3.48 -8.61 -3.53
C VAL A 65 -4.60 -9.39 -4.22
N LYS A 66 -5.31 -10.28 -3.50
CA LYS A 66 -6.45 -11.03 -4.05
C LYS A 66 -7.52 -10.11 -4.63
N GLN A 67 -7.95 -9.10 -3.88
CA GLN A 67 -9.02 -8.21 -4.33
C GLN A 67 -8.58 -7.36 -5.54
N LEU A 68 -7.32 -6.91 -5.56
CA LEU A 68 -6.77 -6.13 -6.65
C LEU A 68 -6.58 -6.95 -7.93
N THR A 69 -6.23 -8.23 -7.83
CA THR A 69 -6.13 -9.12 -9.00
C THR A 69 -7.49 -9.63 -9.48
N GLU A 70 -8.52 -9.61 -8.62
CA GLU A 70 -9.92 -9.77 -9.02
C GLU A 70 -10.49 -8.52 -9.69
N TYR A 71 -9.95 -7.34 -9.38
CA TYR A 71 -10.39 -6.06 -9.93
C TYR A 71 -9.71 -5.70 -11.26
N TYR A 72 -8.39 -5.75 -11.29
CA TYR A 72 -7.56 -5.37 -12.43
C TYR A 72 -7.14 -6.58 -13.24
N GLN A 73 -7.12 -6.43 -14.57
CA GLN A 73 -6.44 -7.39 -15.44
C GLN A 73 -4.90 -7.27 -15.31
N PRO A 74 -4.13 -8.31 -15.71
CA PRO A 74 -2.67 -8.30 -15.57
C PRO A 74 -1.97 -7.17 -16.36
N ASP A 75 -2.57 -6.64 -17.41
CA ASP A 75 -2.07 -5.51 -18.20
C ASP A 75 -2.46 -4.14 -17.61
N GLU A 76 -3.36 -4.12 -16.63
CA GLU A 76 -3.83 -2.91 -15.95
C GLU A 76 -3.14 -2.69 -14.60
N ALA A 77 -2.68 -3.75 -13.93
CA ALA A 77 -1.99 -3.68 -12.65
C ALA A 77 -0.84 -4.68 -12.54
N LYS A 78 0.25 -4.24 -11.91
CA LYS A 78 1.44 -5.03 -11.59
C LYS A 78 1.86 -4.79 -10.14
N PHE A 79 2.65 -5.71 -9.59
CA PHE A 79 3.17 -5.62 -8.23
C PHE A 79 4.69 -5.71 -8.19
N ALA A 80 5.30 -4.85 -7.38
CA ALA A 80 6.68 -4.98 -6.93
C ALA A 80 6.62 -5.26 -5.42
N VAL A 81 7.11 -6.41 -4.98
CA VAL A 81 6.96 -6.89 -3.60
C VAL A 81 8.30 -6.92 -2.90
N CYS A 82 8.38 -6.33 -1.72
CA CYS A 82 9.48 -6.46 -0.78
C CYS A 82 8.99 -7.20 0.46
N ASP A 83 9.61 -8.34 0.76
CA ASP A 83 9.19 -9.23 1.83
C ASP A 83 10.38 -10.04 2.37
N PHE A 84 11.01 -9.51 3.42
CA PHE A 84 12.23 -10.09 3.98
C PHE A 84 12.01 -11.39 4.74
N ARG A 85 10.77 -11.63 5.20
CA ARG A 85 10.41 -12.87 5.91
C ARG A 85 9.82 -13.94 4.98
N ARG A 86 9.65 -13.62 3.71
CA ARG A 86 9.13 -14.52 2.67
C ARG A 86 7.73 -15.05 2.96
N THR A 87 6.91 -14.23 3.61
CA THR A 87 5.54 -14.60 3.97
C THR A 87 4.56 -14.40 2.81
N LEU A 88 4.89 -13.57 1.82
CA LEU A 88 4.11 -13.24 0.63
C LEU A 88 4.52 -14.03 -0.62
N LEU A 89 5.37 -15.07 -0.48
CA LEU A 89 5.65 -15.98 -1.59
C LEU A 89 4.36 -16.53 -2.18
N GLU A 90 4.29 -16.56 -3.51
CA GLU A 90 3.14 -17.05 -4.30
C GLU A 90 1.80 -16.31 -4.02
N THR A 91 1.84 -15.19 -3.28
CA THR A 91 0.64 -14.38 -3.02
C THR A 91 0.23 -13.59 -4.25
N VAL A 92 1.20 -13.01 -4.97
CA VAL A 92 0.96 -12.34 -6.24
C VAL A 92 1.08 -13.37 -7.36
N PRO A 93 0.07 -13.54 -8.24
CA PRO A 93 0.20 -14.42 -9.39
C PRO A 93 1.29 -13.94 -10.35
N ASP A 94 1.97 -14.88 -11.02
CA ASP A 94 3.13 -14.59 -11.88
C ASP A 94 2.85 -13.52 -12.94
N ASP A 95 1.68 -13.56 -13.57
CA ASP A 95 1.29 -12.58 -14.60
C ASP A 95 1.16 -11.15 -14.05
N TYR A 96 1.06 -10.96 -12.74
CA TYR A 96 0.99 -9.65 -12.09
C TYR A 96 2.32 -9.22 -11.45
N LEU A 97 3.23 -10.16 -11.15
CA LEU A 97 4.47 -9.89 -10.45
C LEU A 97 5.54 -9.32 -11.39
N VAL A 98 6.07 -8.14 -11.08
CA VAL A 98 7.22 -7.55 -11.79
C VAL A 98 8.51 -7.99 -11.13
N GLU A 99 8.58 -7.88 -9.80
CA GLU A 99 9.78 -8.18 -9.05
C GLU A 99 9.42 -8.54 -7.60
N TYR A 100 10.16 -9.50 -7.05
CA TYR A 100 10.09 -9.90 -5.65
C TYR A 100 11.46 -9.75 -5.01
N ALA A 101 11.56 -8.89 -4.00
CA ALA A 101 12.77 -8.52 -3.28
C ALA A 101 12.79 -9.15 -1.88
N PRO A 102 13.53 -10.26 -1.67
CA PRO A 102 13.57 -10.95 -0.38
C PRO A 102 14.63 -10.39 0.59
N LEU A 103 15.43 -9.42 0.18
CA LEU A 103 16.61 -8.92 0.91
C LEU A 103 16.83 -7.43 0.63
N ALA A 104 17.51 -6.73 1.53
CA ALA A 104 17.75 -5.28 1.45
C ALA A 104 18.43 -4.82 0.13
N ALA A 105 19.44 -5.55 -0.36
CA ALA A 105 20.10 -5.20 -1.61
C ALA A 105 19.16 -5.29 -2.85
N ALA A 106 18.21 -6.22 -2.82
CA ALA A 106 17.19 -6.31 -3.87
C ALA A 106 16.20 -5.16 -3.78
N LEU A 107 15.84 -4.74 -2.55
CA LEU A 107 14.99 -3.57 -2.34
C LEU A 107 15.66 -2.28 -2.85
N GLU A 108 16.97 -2.13 -2.68
CA GLU A 108 17.70 -0.96 -3.21
C GLU A 108 17.62 -0.88 -4.74
N ALA A 109 17.90 -1.99 -5.43
CA ALA A 109 17.75 -2.07 -6.89
C ALA A 109 16.30 -1.85 -7.35
N GLN A 110 15.33 -2.41 -6.62
CA GLN A 110 13.91 -2.22 -6.88
C GLN A 110 13.49 -0.75 -6.69
N ALA A 111 13.97 -0.08 -5.64
CA ALA A 111 13.70 1.33 -5.38
C ALA A 111 14.25 2.23 -6.49
N ASP A 112 15.46 1.94 -7.00
CA ASP A 112 16.03 2.62 -8.16
C ASP A 112 15.17 2.44 -9.42
N GLY A 113 14.68 1.22 -9.66
CA GLY A 113 13.77 0.92 -10.76
C GLY A 113 12.44 1.66 -10.66
N ILE A 114 11.87 1.73 -9.45
CA ILE A 114 10.66 2.50 -9.17
C ILE A 114 10.92 3.99 -9.40
N ARG A 115 12.03 4.55 -8.93
CA ARG A 115 12.38 5.96 -9.15
C ARG A 115 12.43 6.29 -10.64
N GLN A 116 13.15 5.47 -11.42
CA GLN A 116 13.24 5.66 -12.87
C GLN A 116 11.87 5.58 -13.56
N LEU A 117 10.99 4.69 -13.11
CA LEU A 117 9.63 4.61 -13.61
C LEU A 117 8.82 5.87 -13.26
N MET A 118 8.96 6.38 -12.04
CA MET A 118 8.30 7.61 -11.61
C MET A 118 8.77 8.82 -12.42
N GLU A 119 10.08 8.96 -12.64
CA GLU A 119 10.67 10.00 -13.48
C GLU A 119 10.17 9.89 -14.93
N LYS A 120 10.16 8.68 -15.50
CA LYS A 120 9.67 8.43 -16.87
C LYS A 120 8.20 8.79 -17.05
N ARG A 121 7.37 8.59 -16.01
CA ARG A 121 5.94 8.89 -16.03
C ARG A 121 5.63 10.30 -15.55
N ALA A 122 6.60 11.08 -15.07
CA ALA A 122 6.36 12.43 -14.58
C ALA A 122 5.84 13.34 -15.71
N PRO A 123 4.89 14.26 -15.44
CA PRO A 123 4.45 15.23 -16.43
C PRO A 123 5.62 16.08 -16.92
N GLN A 124 5.78 16.18 -18.24
CA GLN A 124 6.78 17.04 -18.88
C GLN A 124 6.19 18.42 -19.22
N ALA A 125 7.05 19.38 -19.59
CA ALA A 125 6.67 20.78 -19.79
C ALA A 125 5.67 21.00 -20.94
N ASP A 126 5.56 20.04 -21.86
CA ASP A 126 4.68 20.06 -23.03
C ASP A 126 3.29 19.45 -22.77
N ILE A 127 3.03 18.92 -21.57
CA ILE A 127 1.74 18.29 -21.25
C ILE A 127 0.64 19.34 -21.10
N THR A 128 -0.44 19.15 -21.86
CA THR A 128 -1.60 20.03 -21.82
C THR A 128 -2.42 19.85 -20.55
N PRO A 129 -3.20 20.87 -20.12
CA PRO A 129 -4.13 20.72 -19.00
C PRO A 129 -5.17 19.59 -19.16
N GLN A 130 -5.54 19.25 -20.40
CA GLN A 130 -6.45 18.13 -20.66
C GLN A 130 -5.77 16.79 -20.40
N GLN A 131 -4.54 16.62 -20.90
CA GLN A 131 -3.75 15.42 -20.61
C GLN A 131 -3.50 15.27 -19.11
N LEU A 132 -3.25 16.37 -18.38
CA LEU A 132 -3.11 16.37 -16.92
C LEU A 132 -4.37 15.83 -16.22
N ARG A 133 -5.56 16.26 -16.64
CA ARG A 133 -6.83 15.79 -16.07
C ARG A 133 -7.11 14.32 -16.39
N ASP A 134 -6.84 13.93 -17.64
CA ASP A 134 -7.18 12.60 -18.14
C ASP A 134 -6.08 11.56 -17.84
N ARG A 135 -4.94 12.00 -17.30
CA ARG A 135 -3.74 11.17 -17.06
C ARG A 135 -3.21 10.49 -18.32
N SER A 136 -3.37 11.14 -19.47
CA SER A 136 -3.17 10.51 -20.77
C SER A 136 -1.78 10.72 -21.38
N TRP A 137 -0.81 11.27 -20.63
CA TRP A 137 0.57 11.45 -21.10
C TRP A 137 1.45 10.21 -20.93
N TRP A 138 1.00 9.24 -20.14
CA TRP A 138 1.65 7.95 -19.97
C TRP A 138 0.63 6.82 -20.20
N SER A 139 1.15 5.62 -20.42
CA SER A 139 0.35 4.40 -20.57
C SER A 139 1.05 3.20 -19.94
N GLY A 140 0.29 2.14 -19.72
CA GLY A 140 0.74 0.90 -19.11
C GLY A 140 0.08 0.63 -17.75
N PRO A 141 0.48 -0.46 -17.08
CA PRO A 141 -0.15 -0.86 -15.84
C PRO A 141 0.17 0.10 -14.70
N ARG A 142 -0.77 0.15 -13.75
CA ARG A 142 -0.57 0.65 -12.40
C ARG A 142 0.46 -0.23 -11.70
N LEU A 143 1.39 0.36 -10.95
CA LEU A 143 2.32 -0.40 -10.11
C LEU A 143 1.91 -0.29 -8.64
N PHE A 144 1.70 -1.43 -8.00
CA PHE A 144 1.52 -1.56 -6.56
C PHE A 144 2.85 -1.98 -5.94
N VAL A 145 3.48 -1.06 -5.23
CA VAL A 145 4.69 -1.31 -4.44
C VAL A 145 4.26 -1.79 -3.06
N VAL A 146 4.52 -3.05 -2.76
CA VAL A 146 4.13 -3.70 -1.50
C VAL A 146 5.38 -3.92 -0.68
N VAL A 147 5.40 -3.42 0.55
CA VAL A 147 6.51 -3.63 1.49
C VAL A 147 5.93 -4.20 2.77
N ASP A 148 6.22 -5.47 3.06
CA ASP A 148 5.92 -6.09 4.35
C ASP A 148 7.11 -5.96 5.30
N ASP A 149 6.84 -5.89 6.61
CA ASP A 149 7.82 -5.64 7.67
C ASP A 149 8.77 -4.47 7.35
N PHE A 150 8.22 -3.30 7.01
CA PHE A 150 8.96 -2.08 6.67
C PHE A 150 9.97 -1.67 7.75
N ASP A 151 9.74 -2.01 9.01
CA ASP A 151 10.70 -1.76 10.11
C ASP A 151 12.04 -2.47 9.91
N LEU A 152 12.12 -3.48 9.04
CA LEU A 152 13.35 -4.16 8.66
C LEU A 152 14.08 -3.49 7.48
N VAL A 153 13.45 -2.52 6.80
CA VAL A 153 13.99 -1.83 5.61
C VAL A 153 15.04 -0.79 6.00
N ALA A 154 14.82 -0.04 7.07
CA ALA A 154 15.75 0.98 7.52
C ALA A 154 17.05 0.33 8.01
N THR A 155 18.16 0.59 7.32
CA THR A 155 19.49 0.14 7.72
C THR A 155 20.33 1.30 8.23
N SER A 156 21.52 1.02 8.75
CA SER A 156 22.50 2.07 9.09
C SER A 156 22.93 2.93 7.89
N ALA A 157 22.71 2.46 6.66
CA ALA A 157 23.00 3.20 5.43
C ALA A 157 21.83 4.11 4.97
N GLY A 158 20.69 4.06 5.68
CA GLY A 158 19.47 4.79 5.32
C GLY A 158 18.35 3.86 4.84
N ASN A 159 17.24 4.47 4.43
CA ASN A 159 16.09 3.79 3.87
C ASN A 159 16.12 3.92 2.33
N PRO A 160 16.20 2.82 1.56
CA PRO A 160 16.25 2.88 0.10
C PRO A 160 15.04 3.58 -0.54
N LEU A 161 13.90 3.65 0.15
CA LEU A 161 12.70 4.34 -0.35
C LEU A 161 12.76 5.86 -0.19
N ASP A 162 13.70 6.41 0.58
CA ASP A 162 13.82 7.86 0.75
C ASP A 162 14.11 8.58 -0.58
N GLN A 163 14.72 7.90 -1.55
CA GLN A 163 14.93 8.44 -2.90
C GLN A 163 13.64 8.72 -3.68
N LEU A 164 12.49 8.17 -3.22
CA LEU A 164 11.19 8.34 -3.87
C LEU A 164 10.41 9.55 -3.36
N VAL A 165 10.85 10.17 -2.25
CA VAL A 165 10.12 11.20 -1.49
C VAL A 165 9.68 12.37 -2.38
N GLU A 166 10.56 12.87 -3.24
CA GLU A 166 10.27 14.00 -4.12
C GLU A 166 9.22 13.67 -5.20
N HIS A 167 9.04 12.39 -5.51
CA HIS A 167 8.10 11.91 -6.53
C HIS A 167 6.73 11.52 -5.97
N LEU A 168 6.63 11.27 -4.66
CA LEU A 168 5.37 10.86 -4.00
C LEU A 168 4.18 11.79 -4.30
N PRO A 169 4.31 13.13 -4.39
CA PRO A 169 3.18 14.01 -4.70
C PRO A 169 2.46 13.69 -6.02
N TYR A 170 3.17 13.05 -6.96
CA TYR A 170 2.63 12.69 -8.27
C TYR A 170 2.18 11.23 -8.36
N ALA A 171 2.44 10.40 -7.33
CA ALA A 171 2.28 8.93 -7.37
C ALA A 171 0.93 8.49 -7.94
N ARG A 172 -0.17 9.11 -7.51
CA ARG A 172 -1.52 8.86 -8.04
C ARG A 172 -1.59 9.08 -9.55
N ASP A 173 -1.08 10.21 -10.01
CA ASP A 173 -1.22 10.67 -11.38
C ASP A 173 -0.33 9.89 -12.36
N ILE A 174 0.77 9.30 -11.85
CA ILE A 174 1.67 8.41 -12.59
C ILE A 174 1.37 6.91 -12.38
N GLY A 175 0.29 6.61 -11.66
CA GLY A 175 -0.20 5.26 -11.46
C GLY A 175 0.69 4.38 -10.58
N ILE A 176 1.38 4.95 -9.60
CA ILE A 176 2.15 4.23 -8.59
C ILE A 176 1.42 4.29 -7.25
N ARG A 177 1.28 3.14 -6.59
CA ARG A 177 0.59 2.97 -5.31
C ARG A 177 1.52 2.26 -4.33
N PHE A 178 1.46 2.63 -3.06
CA PHE A 178 2.28 2.04 -2.02
C PHE A 178 1.40 1.41 -0.94
N ILE A 179 1.66 0.15 -0.64
CA ILE A 179 1.06 -0.62 0.45
C ILE A 179 2.20 -0.98 1.40
N ILE A 180 2.26 -0.29 2.53
CA ILE A 180 3.35 -0.43 3.50
C ILE A 180 2.80 -1.06 4.76
N ALA A 181 3.36 -2.19 5.19
CA ALA A 181 3.07 -2.80 6.48
C ALA A 181 4.28 -2.68 7.41
N ARG A 182 4.05 -2.33 8.68
CA ARG A 182 5.11 -2.10 9.66
C ARG A 182 4.70 -2.56 11.05
N ASN A 183 5.64 -3.10 11.82
CA ASN A 183 5.43 -3.37 13.24
C ASN A 183 5.16 -2.08 14.04
N THR A 184 4.23 -2.07 15.00
CA THR A 184 3.99 -0.90 15.88
C THR A 184 5.18 -0.55 16.79
N ALA A 185 6.05 -1.51 17.11
CA ALA A 185 7.24 -1.24 17.91
C ALA A 185 8.11 -0.13 17.30
N GLY A 186 8.38 0.92 18.08
CA GLY A 186 9.16 2.08 17.65
C GLY A 186 8.48 2.94 16.58
N ALA A 187 7.18 2.78 16.34
CA ALA A 187 6.44 3.51 15.33
C ALA A 187 6.48 5.01 15.55
N SER A 188 6.34 5.46 16.79
CA SER A 188 6.44 6.87 17.15
C SER A 188 7.69 7.56 16.57
N ARG A 189 8.83 6.87 16.52
CA ARG A 189 10.08 7.38 15.92
C ARG A 189 10.13 7.22 14.41
N ALA A 190 9.73 6.05 13.91
CA ALA A 190 9.77 5.75 12.49
C ALA A 190 8.82 6.64 11.66
N MET A 191 7.75 7.16 12.27
CA MET A 191 6.86 8.13 11.61
C MET A 191 7.55 9.45 11.24
N TYR A 192 8.76 9.72 11.74
CA TYR A 192 9.60 10.85 11.33
C TYR A 192 10.60 10.49 10.22
N GLU A 193 10.64 9.24 9.74
CA GLU A 193 11.41 8.89 8.55
C GLU A 193 10.84 9.64 7.33
N PRO A 194 11.70 10.15 6.42
CA PRO A 194 11.26 11.02 5.33
C PRO A 194 10.15 10.42 4.47
N PHE A 195 10.31 9.15 4.07
CA PHE A 195 9.31 8.43 3.26
C PHE A 195 7.94 8.33 3.94
N LEU A 196 7.88 7.84 5.20
CA LEU A 196 6.62 7.69 5.93
C LEU A 196 5.98 9.04 6.29
N THR A 197 6.80 10.02 6.67
CA THR A 197 6.36 11.39 6.92
C THR A 197 5.64 11.93 5.69
N ARG A 198 6.27 11.80 4.51
CA ARG A 198 5.72 12.32 3.28
C ARG A 198 4.44 11.62 2.85
N MET A 199 4.35 10.29 3.00
CA MET A 199 3.09 9.56 2.77
C MET A 199 1.96 10.08 3.67
N LYS A 200 2.23 10.30 4.96
CA LYS A 200 1.23 10.82 5.92
C LYS A 200 0.80 12.25 5.57
N GLU A 201 1.72 13.13 5.19
CA GLU A 201 1.42 14.49 4.74
C GLU A 201 0.53 14.52 3.49
N LEU A 202 0.67 13.51 2.62
CA LEU A 202 -0.12 13.36 1.39
C LEU A 202 -1.46 12.65 1.62
N GLY A 203 -1.81 12.35 2.88
CA GLY A 203 -3.14 11.90 3.27
C GLY A 203 -3.33 10.39 3.36
N ALA A 204 -2.25 9.60 3.40
CA ALA A 204 -2.31 8.15 3.35
C ALA A 204 -3.42 7.51 4.19
N GLN A 205 -4.12 6.55 3.58
CA GLN A 205 -5.07 5.67 4.26
C GLN A 205 -4.34 4.83 5.32
N GLY A 206 -5.01 4.54 6.43
CA GLY A 206 -4.43 3.84 7.56
C GLY A 206 -5.27 2.66 8.05
N ILE A 207 -4.60 1.55 8.34
CA ILE A 207 -5.16 0.45 9.12
C ILE A 207 -4.27 0.28 10.35
N VAL A 208 -4.83 0.51 11.54
CA VAL A 208 -4.15 0.26 12.81
C VAL A 208 -4.77 -1.00 13.41
N LEU A 209 -3.97 -2.06 13.46
CA LEU A 209 -4.29 -3.34 14.10
C LEU A 209 -3.76 -3.31 15.54
N SER A 210 -3.91 -4.43 16.26
CA SER A 210 -3.41 -4.57 17.63
C SER A 210 -1.96 -4.10 17.77
N GLY A 211 -1.71 -3.23 18.74
CA GLY A 211 -0.37 -2.76 19.11
C GLY A 211 -0.31 -2.29 20.57
N ASP A 212 0.85 -1.76 20.97
CA ASP A 212 1.01 -1.11 22.27
C ASP A 212 0.36 0.30 22.22
N PRO A 213 -0.64 0.61 23.07
CA PRO A 213 -1.28 1.92 23.10
C PRO A 213 -0.34 3.09 23.44
N SER A 214 0.85 2.81 23.99
CA SER A 214 1.88 3.83 24.26
C SER A 214 2.54 4.36 22.99
N GLU A 215 2.44 3.64 21.86
CA GLU A 215 2.83 4.12 20.54
C GLU A 215 1.68 4.98 19.96
N SER A 216 1.49 6.17 20.53
CA SER A 216 0.39 7.10 20.23
C SER A 216 0.52 7.82 18.87
N ASP A 217 -0.61 8.31 18.34
CA ASP A 217 -0.72 9.23 17.18
C ASP A 217 -0.06 8.76 15.86
N LEU A 218 -0.21 7.47 15.57
CA LEU A 218 0.40 6.86 14.39
C LEU A 218 -0.23 7.37 13.08
N ILE A 219 -1.57 7.27 12.95
CA ILE A 219 -2.33 7.79 11.81
C ILE A 219 -3.61 8.47 12.33
N GLY A 220 -3.73 9.78 12.11
CA GLY A 220 -4.83 10.58 12.67
C GLY A 220 -4.87 10.50 14.20
N ASN A 221 -6.09 10.47 14.76
CA ASN A 221 -6.34 10.39 16.20
C ASN A 221 -6.59 8.95 16.69
N VAL A 222 -6.13 7.94 15.94
CA VAL A 222 -6.36 6.52 16.25
C VAL A 222 -5.18 5.96 17.03
N THR A 223 -5.47 5.38 18.20
CA THR A 223 -4.52 4.65 19.04
C THR A 223 -4.61 3.14 18.76
N PRO A 224 -3.48 2.40 18.67
CA PRO A 224 -3.45 0.94 18.52
C PRO A 224 -4.11 0.15 19.65
#